data_AF-A0A661SL17-F1
#
_entry.id   AF-A0A661SL17-F1
#
_cell.length_a   1.000
_cell.length_b   1.000
_cell.length_c   1.000
_cell.angle_alpha   90.00
_cell.angle_beta   90.00
_cell.angle_gamma   90.00
#
_symmetry.space_group_name_H-M   'P 1'
#
loop_
_entity.id
_entity.type
_entity.pdbx_description
1 polymer ?
#
loop_
_entity_poly.entity_id
_entity_poly.type
_entity_poly.pdbx_seq_one_letter_code
_entity_poly.pdbx_strand_id
1 'polypeptide(L)'
;MKNMWDLKVKDRQFPVSSFQFRQHGFTLLEVMMAISIMAIVLIAVYRMHTQTISMSNAARFHTTAPLLAQGKIAELGIKSSTELGGDSGNFGDEFPGYSWSVSVEDVESEVLGNLAKNLKKIDVTVNYNDDEFVYGFRTYKLIEEE
;
A
#
# COMPACT_ATOMS: atom_id res chain seq x y z
N MET A 1 65.72 -73.55 29.28
CA MET A 1 66.08 -72.29 28.60
C MET A 1 65.88 -72.44 27.09
N LYS A 2 64.72 -72.01 26.55
CA LYS A 2 64.58 -71.68 25.13
C LYS A 2 63.29 -70.87 24.89
N ASN A 3 63.48 -69.55 24.85
CA ASN A 3 62.87 -68.59 23.93
C ASN A 3 61.32 -68.50 23.92
N MET A 4 60.77 -67.80 24.91
CA MET A 4 59.35 -67.41 25.01
C MET A 4 59.13 -65.97 24.51
N TRP A 5 59.72 -65.59 23.37
CA TRP A 5 59.64 -64.20 22.85
C TRP A 5 59.40 -64.09 21.34
N ASP A 6 59.14 -65.18 20.62
CA ASP A 6 58.91 -65.12 19.16
C ASP A 6 57.43 -64.96 18.79
N LEU A 7 56.71 -64.08 19.50
CA LEU A 7 55.38 -63.67 19.11
C LEU A 7 55.50 -62.66 17.98
N LYS A 8 55.62 -63.18 16.76
CA LYS A 8 55.49 -62.42 15.51
C LYS A 8 54.25 -61.55 15.59
N VAL A 9 54.43 -60.23 15.71
CA VAL A 9 53.35 -59.26 15.61
C VAL A 9 52.76 -59.41 14.21
N LYS A 10 51.59 -60.03 14.14
CA LYS A 10 50.86 -60.22 12.90
C LYS A 10 50.31 -58.84 12.51
N ASP A 11 50.95 -58.21 11.53
CA ASP A 11 50.47 -56.96 10.93
C ASP A 11 49.02 -57.13 10.52
N ARG A 12 48.11 -56.61 11.34
CA ARG A 12 46.70 -56.49 11.00
C ARG A 12 46.58 -55.29 10.07
N GLN A 13 46.74 -55.55 8.78
CA GLN A 13 46.27 -54.64 7.75
C GLN A 13 44.75 -54.60 7.85
N PHE A 14 44.23 -53.58 8.52
CA PHE A 14 42.82 -53.25 8.41
C PHE A 14 42.59 -52.77 6.98
N PRO A 15 41.59 -53.29 6.25
CA PRO A 15 41.23 -52.72 4.97
C PRO A 15 40.79 -51.28 5.23
N VAL A 16 41.61 -50.31 4.85
CA VAL A 16 41.16 -48.94 4.67
C VAL A 16 40.21 -48.99 3.46
N SER A 17 38.94 -49.25 3.75
CA SER A 17 37.88 -49.03 2.78
C SER A 17 37.91 -47.54 2.46
N SER A 18 38.55 -47.19 1.35
CA SER A 18 38.38 -45.87 0.76
C SER A 18 36.90 -45.76 0.44
N PHE A 19 36.17 -45.01 1.25
CA PHE A 19 34.85 -44.52 0.88
C PHE A 19 35.09 -43.63 -0.33
N GLN A 20 35.01 -44.22 -1.52
CA GLN A 20 34.89 -43.46 -2.76
C GLN A 20 33.57 -42.73 -2.66
N PHE A 21 33.61 -41.47 -2.22
CA PHE A 21 32.54 -40.54 -2.47
C PHE A 21 32.41 -40.45 -3.99
N ARG A 22 31.44 -41.17 -4.55
CA ARG A 22 31.02 -40.96 -5.93
C ARG A 22 30.70 -39.48 -6.03
N GLN A 23 31.49 -38.76 -6.82
CA GLN A 23 31.12 -37.42 -7.23
C GLN A 23 29.92 -37.59 -8.16
N HIS A 24 28.72 -37.39 -7.61
CA HIS A 24 27.49 -37.40 -8.37
C HIS A 24 27.51 -36.13 -9.22
N GLY A 25 27.42 -36.29 -10.54
CA GLY A 25 27.23 -35.16 -11.44
C GLY A 25 25.85 -34.53 -11.24
N PHE A 26 25.70 -33.28 -11.67
CA PHE A 26 24.42 -32.57 -11.65
C PHE A 26 23.37 -33.36 -12.41
N THR A 27 22.27 -33.74 -11.76
CA THR A 27 21.20 -34.47 -12.45
C THR A 27 20.26 -33.49 -13.16
N LEU A 28 19.71 -33.88 -14.32
CA LEU A 28 18.73 -33.06 -15.02
C LEU A 28 17.49 -32.77 -14.15
N LEU A 29 17.09 -33.74 -13.32
CA LEU A 29 15.97 -33.61 -12.39
C LEU A 29 16.21 -32.52 -11.33
N GLU A 30 17.44 -32.38 -10.86
CA GLU A 30 17.82 -31.35 -9.87
C GLU A 30 17.72 -29.93 -10.46
N VAL A 31 18.14 -29.73 -11.70
CA VAL A 31 17.96 -28.46 -12.41
C VAL A 31 16.48 -28.15 -12.61
N MET A 32 15.68 -29.14 -13.01
CA MET A 32 14.23 -28.95 -13.19
C MET A 32 13.53 -28.58 -11.89
N MET A 33 13.92 -29.23 -10.78
CA MET A 33 13.36 -28.92 -9.45
C MET A 33 13.78 -27.51 -9.01
N ALA A 34 15.05 -27.14 -9.20
CA ALA A 34 15.56 -25.81 -8.87
C ALA A 34 14.81 -24.71 -9.65
N ILE A 35 14.63 -24.88 -10.97
CA ILE A 35 13.88 -23.93 -11.79
C ILE A 35 12.41 -23.84 -11.36
N SER A 36 11.80 -24.97 -11.00
CA SER A 36 10.42 -25.01 -10.51
C SER A 36 10.25 -24.22 -9.22
N ILE A 37 11.17 -24.41 -8.26
CA ILE A 37 11.17 -23.67 -7.00
C ILE A 37 11.42 -22.18 -7.25
N MET A 38 12.39 -21.84 -8.10
CA MET A 38 12.67 -20.44 -8.47
C MET A 38 11.45 -19.76 -9.10
N ALA A 39 10.73 -20.43 -10.00
CA ALA A 39 9.54 -19.87 -10.62
C ALA A 39 8.46 -19.52 -9.58
N ILE A 40 8.21 -20.41 -8.61
CA ILE A 40 7.25 -20.17 -7.52
C ILE A 40 7.67 -18.96 -6.68
N VAL A 41 8.95 -18.90 -6.30
CA VAL A 41 9.50 -17.80 -5.49
C VAL A 41 9.38 -16.47 -6.25
N LEU A 42 9.72 -16.42 -7.53
CA LEU A 42 9.64 -15.21 -8.34
C LEU A 42 8.21 -14.69 -8.45
N ILE A 43 7.21 -15.57 -8.62
CA ILE A 43 5.81 -15.16 -8.63
C ILE A 43 5.40 -14.55 -7.28
N ALA A 44 5.81 -15.16 -6.17
CA ALA A 44 5.51 -14.63 -4.83
C ALA A 44 6.13 -13.23 -4.63
N VAL A 45 7.41 -13.06 -5.00
CA VAL A 45 8.12 -11.77 -4.93
C VAL A 45 7.48 -10.73 -5.83
N TYR A 46 7.13 -11.10 -7.05
CA TYR A 46 6.46 -10.21 -8.00
C TYR A 46 5.13 -9.70 -7.43
N ARG A 47 4.29 -10.61 -6.89
CA ARG A 47 3.03 -10.24 -6.26
C ARG A 47 3.22 -9.31 -5.05
N MET A 48 4.19 -9.58 -4.20
CA MET A 48 4.52 -8.72 -3.06
C MET A 48 4.92 -7.31 -3.53
N HIS A 49 5.72 -7.21 -4.60
CA HIS A 49 6.14 -5.93 -5.15
C HIS A 49 4.95 -5.13 -5.71
N THR A 50 4.07 -5.77 -6.49
CA THR A 50 2.85 -5.13 -7.00
C THR A 50 1.94 -4.65 -5.86
N GLN A 51 1.76 -5.47 -4.82
CA GLN A 51 0.96 -5.10 -3.65
C GLN A 51 1.58 -3.93 -2.87
N THR A 52 2.90 -3.85 -2.80
CA THR A 52 3.59 -2.74 -2.12
C THR A 52 3.39 -1.43 -2.88
N ILE A 53 3.42 -1.46 -4.21
CA ILE A 53 3.21 -0.28 -5.05
C ILE A 53 1.79 0.26 -4.87
N SER A 54 0.76 -0.59 -4.95
CA SER A 54 -0.62 -0.14 -4.77
C SER A 54 -0.85 0.43 -3.37
N MET A 55 -0.28 -0.19 -2.34
CA MET A 55 -0.39 0.29 -0.97
C MET A 55 0.36 1.61 -0.75
N SER A 56 1.50 1.81 -1.40
CA SER A 56 2.22 3.10 -1.41
C SER A 56 1.38 4.21 -2.03
N ASN A 57 0.69 3.94 -3.14
CA ASN A 57 -0.17 4.94 -3.79
C ASN A 57 -1.36 5.31 -2.90
N ALA A 58 -2.03 4.31 -2.31
CA ALA A 58 -3.11 4.53 -1.37
C ALA A 58 -2.65 5.34 -0.13
N ALA A 59 -1.49 5.01 0.43
CA ALA A 59 -0.92 5.74 1.56
C ALA A 59 -0.66 7.21 1.22
N ARG A 60 -0.10 7.50 0.04
CA ARG A 60 0.10 8.88 -0.45
C ARG A 60 -1.23 9.62 -0.59
N PHE A 61 -2.25 8.98 -1.15
CA PHE A 61 -3.58 9.58 -1.25
C PHE A 61 -4.14 9.96 0.12
N HIS A 62 -4.07 9.05 1.10
CA HIS A 62 -4.56 9.30 2.46
C HIS A 62 -3.81 10.40 3.21
N THR A 63 -2.60 10.77 2.78
CA THR A 63 -1.88 11.92 3.35
C THR A 63 -2.17 13.22 2.59
N THR A 64 -2.27 13.16 1.26
CA THR A 64 -2.37 14.36 0.40
C THR A 64 -3.82 14.84 0.25
N ALA A 65 -4.77 13.93 0.06
CA ALA A 65 -6.17 14.29 -0.15
C ALA A 65 -6.77 15.09 1.03
N PRO A 66 -6.50 14.76 2.32
CA PRO A 66 -6.97 15.59 3.43
C PRO A 66 -6.34 16.99 3.45
N LEU A 67 -5.06 17.13 3.06
CA LEU A 67 -4.39 18.43 2.98
C LEU A 67 -5.03 19.31 1.91
N LEU A 68 -5.26 18.74 0.73
CA LEU A 68 -5.93 19.42 -0.38
C LEU A 68 -7.38 19.81 -0.03
N ALA A 69 -8.11 18.90 0.59
CA ALA A 69 -9.47 19.15 1.07
C ALA A 69 -9.50 20.29 2.10
N GLN A 70 -8.61 20.28 3.09
CA GLN A 70 -8.49 21.35 4.09
C GLN A 70 -8.18 22.70 3.45
N GLY A 71 -7.24 22.75 2.49
CA GLY A 71 -6.95 23.96 1.73
C GLY A 71 -8.18 24.51 1.02
N LYS A 72 -8.97 23.64 0.39
CA LYS A 72 -10.22 24.04 -0.27
C LYS A 72 -11.30 24.51 0.70
N ILE A 73 -11.45 23.86 1.84
CA ILE A 73 -12.39 24.29 2.87
C ILE A 73 -11.99 25.65 3.44
N ALA A 74 -10.69 25.90 3.64
CA ALA A 74 -10.20 27.19 4.10
C ALA A 74 -10.50 28.29 3.07
N GLU A 75 -10.32 28.01 1.77
CA GLU A 75 -10.69 28.92 0.68
C GLU A 75 -12.19 29.25 0.71
N LEU A 76 -13.05 28.24 0.85
CA LEU A 76 -14.51 28.41 0.96
C LEU A 76 -14.93 29.10 2.27
N GLY A 77 -14.16 28.92 3.34
CA GLY A 77 -14.39 29.57 4.63
C GLY A 77 -14.34 31.10 4.53
N ILE A 78 -13.43 31.62 3.70
CA ILE A 78 -13.23 33.06 3.47
C ILE A 78 -14.27 33.65 2.51
N LYS A 79 -14.82 32.84 1.59
CA LYS A 79 -15.83 33.30 0.63
C LYS A 79 -17.10 33.77 1.33
N SER A 80 -17.68 34.84 0.77
CA SER A 80 -18.94 35.40 1.23
C SER A 80 -20.11 34.44 0.98
N SER A 81 -21.21 34.56 1.72
CA SER A 81 -22.41 33.72 1.58
C SER A 81 -22.89 33.61 0.12
N THR A 82 -22.83 34.72 -0.62
CA THR A 82 -23.30 34.84 -2.00
C THR A 82 -22.41 34.10 -3.01
N GLU A 83 -21.16 33.82 -2.65
CA GLU A 83 -20.18 33.12 -3.49
C GLU A 83 -20.10 31.61 -3.18
N LEU A 84 -20.83 31.12 -2.18
CA LEU A 84 -20.91 29.71 -1.83
C LEU A 84 -21.87 28.98 -2.79
N GLY A 85 -21.35 28.67 -3.97
CA GLY A 85 -21.99 27.79 -4.95
C GLY A 85 -21.31 26.43 -5.04
N GLY A 86 -21.96 25.48 -5.72
CA GLY A 86 -21.31 24.26 -6.16
C GLY A 86 -20.23 24.57 -7.19
N ASP A 87 -19.05 23.98 -7.02
CA ASP A 87 -17.88 24.26 -7.85
C ASP A 87 -17.06 22.97 -8.05
N SER A 88 -16.29 22.89 -9.13
CA SER A 88 -15.46 21.72 -9.40
C SER A 88 -14.25 22.09 -10.24
N GLY A 89 -13.16 21.34 -10.09
CA GLY A 89 -11.95 21.60 -10.83
C GLY A 89 -10.84 20.59 -10.55
N ASN A 90 -9.63 20.97 -10.94
CA ASN A 90 -8.42 20.22 -10.66
C ASN A 90 -7.47 21.04 -9.78
N PHE A 91 -6.42 20.38 -9.28
CA PHE A 91 -5.36 21.02 -8.52
C PHE A 91 -4.15 21.42 -9.40
N GLY A 92 -4.35 21.53 -10.71
CA GLY A 92 -3.32 21.92 -11.68
C GLY A 92 -2.16 20.94 -11.81
N ASP A 93 -1.04 21.44 -12.35
CA ASP A 93 0.17 20.64 -12.62
C ASP A 93 0.93 20.25 -11.35
N GLU A 94 0.67 20.92 -10.22
CA GLU A 94 1.29 20.60 -8.93
C GLU A 94 0.77 19.27 -8.37
N PHE A 95 -0.48 18.91 -8.67
CA PHE A 95 -1.13 17.69 -8.22
C PHE A 95 -1.87 17.00 -9.37
N PRO A 96 -1.14 16.41 -10.33
CA PRO A 96 -1.74 15.76 -11.48
C PRO A 96 -2.59 14.56 -11.04
N GLY A 97 -3.74 14.40 -11.67
CA GLY A 97 -4.68 13.32 -11.36
C GLY A 97 -5.55 13.56 -10.13
N TYR A 98 -5.35 14.65 -9.39
CA TYR A 98 -6.28 15.08 -8.33
C TYR A 98 -7.32 16.06 -8.88
N SER A 99 -8.58 15.76 -8.60
CA SER A 99 -9.71 16.65 -8.87
C SER A 99 -10.49 16.90 -7.59
N TRP A 100 -11.27 17.97 -7.59
CA TRP A 100 -12.12 18.33 -6.46
C TRP A 100 -13.51 18.75 -6.94
N SER A 101 -14.49 18.53 -6.07
CA SER A 101 -15.86 18.98 -6.25
C SER A 101 -16.41 19.47 -4.91
N VAL A 102 -17.15 20.56 -4.97
CA VAL A 102 -17.83 21.20 -3.84
C VAL A 102 -19.32 21.17 -4.14
N SER A 103 -20.11 20.64 -3.20
CA SER A 103 -21.56 20.75 -3.20
C SER A 103 -22.00 21.58 -2.00
N VAL A 104 -22.84 22.57 -2.23
CA VAL A 104 -23.46 23.38 -1.17
C VAL A 104 -24.95 23.09 -1.18
N GLU A 105 -25.46 22.61 -0.05
CA GLU A 105 -26.85 22.21 0.12
C GLU A 105 -27.48 22.96 1.29
N ASP A 106 -28.77 23.26 1.17
CA ASP A 106 -29.57 23.77 2.27
C ASP A 106 -29.84 22.69 3.31
N VAL A 107 -29.78 23.06 4.59
CA VAL A 107 -30.15 22.15 5.66
C VAL A 107 -31.62 22.34 6.01
N GLU A 108 -32.41 21.29 5.81
CA GLU A 108 -33.78 21.22 6.30
C GLU A 108 -33.79 20.45 7.63
N SER A 109 -34.33 21.07 8.69
CA SER A 109 -34.45 20.41 9.99
C SER A 109 -35.66 20.91 10.77
N GLU A 110 -36.56 19.99 11.10
CA GLU A 110 -37.73 20.27 11.96
C GLU A 110 -37.33 20.69 13.38
N VAL A 111 -36.19 20.18 13.87
CA VAL A 111 -35.69 20.45 15.23
C VAL A 111 -35.09 21.85 15.34
N LEU A 112 -34.39 22.31 14.30
CA LEU A 112 -33.73 23.62 14.28
C LEU A 112 -34.63 24.75 13.77
N GLY A 113 -35.75 24.41 13.13
CA GLY A 113 -36.75 25.38 12.65
C GLY A 113 -36.13 26.44 11.74
N ASN A 114 -36.33 27.72 12.06
CA ASN A 114 -35.78 28.83 11.25
C ASN A 114 -34.25 28.91 11.26
N LEU A 115 -33.56 28.34 12.25
CA LEU A 115 -32.08 28.31 12.25
C LEU A 115 -31.52 27.40 11.15
N ALA A 116 -32.31 26.41 10.71
CA ALA A 116 -31.93 25.50 9.61
C ALA A 116 -31.77 26.25 8.28
N LYS A 117 -32.61 27.27 8.04
CA LYS A 117 -32.59 28.09 6.81
C LYS A 117 -31.27 28.85 6.62
N ASN A 118 -30.63 29.17 7.74
CA ASN A 118 -29.37 29.90 7.79
C ASN A 118 -28.17 28.96 7.82
N LEU A 119 -28.38 27.65 7.77
CA LEU A 119 -27.31 26.65 7.82
C LEU A 119 -27.11 26.05 6.43
N LYS A 120 -25.92 26.27 5.87
CA LYS A 120 -25.50 25.60 4.64
C LYS A 120 -24.60 24.42 4.97
N LYS A 121 -24.87 23.29 4.33
CA LYS A 121 -24.04 22.10 4.33
C LYS A 121 -23.09 22.18 3.15
N ILE A 122 -21.79 22.04 3.41
CA ILE A 122 -20.75 22.10 2.38
C ILE A 122 -20.04 20.75 2.37
N ASP A 123 -20.18 20.03 1.26
CA ASP A 123 -19.50 18.77 0.99
C ASP A 123 -18.34 19.04 0.02
N VAL A 124 -17.12 18.71 0.45
CA VAL A 124 -15.91 18.79 -0.38
C VAL A 124 -15.41 17.38 -0.63
N THR A 125 -15.30 17.03 -1.90
CA THR A 125 -14.82 15.72 -2.35
C THR A 125 -13.54 15.91 -3.14
N VAL A 126 -12.50 15.14 -2.79
CA VAL A 126 -11.23 15.07 -3.52
C VAL A 126 -11.10 13.68 -4.12
N ASN A 127 -10.93 13.62 -5.44
CA ASN A 127 -10.78 12.37 -6.18
C ASN A 127 -9.36 12.25 -6.72
N TYR A 128 -8.87 11.02 -6.86
CA TYR A 128 -7.59 10.72 -7.49
C TYR A 128 -7.73 9.55 -8.47
N ASN A 129 -7.11 9.72 -9.64
CA ASN A 129 -7.02 8.71 -10.70
C ASN A 129 -8.39 8.16 -11.15
N ASP A 130 -9.24 9.03 -11.69
CA ASP A 130 -10.57 8.68 -12.23
C ASP A 130 -11.47 7.95 -11.20
N ASP A 131 -11.62 8.57 -10.03
CA ASP A 131 -12.41 8.08 -8.89
C ASP A 131 -11.96 6.75 -8.27
N GLU A 132 -10.73 6.28 -8.56
CA GLU A 132 -10.14 5.12 -7.89
C GLU A 132 -10.02 5.35 -6.37
N PHE A 133 -9.67 6.58 -5.98
CA PHE A 133 -9.64 7.00 -4.59
C PHE A 133 -10.46 8.27 -4.40
N VAL A 134 -11.35 8.23 -3.41
CA VAL A 134 -12.26 9.34 -3.08
C VAL A 134 -12.13 9.67 -1.60
N TYR A 135 -11.96 10.94 -1.29
CA TYR A 135 -11.94 11.47 0.06
C TYR A 135 -12.97 12.58 0.20
N GLY A 136 -13.98 12.36 1.06
CA GLY A 136 -15.04 13.32 1.33
C GLY A 136 -14.86 13.99 2.69
N PHE A 137 -15.13 15.29 2.75
CA PHE A 137 -15.19 16.06 3.98
C PHE A 137 -16.46 16.92 3.99
N ARG A 138 -17.18 16.92 5.12
CA ARG A 138 -18.43 17.68 5.31
C ARG A 138 -18.26 18.72 6.40
N THR A 139 -18.67 19.96 6.11
CA THR A 139 -18.76 21.03 7.11
C THR A 139 -20.10 21.74 7.03
N TYR A 140 -20.44 22.45 8.10
CA TYR A 140 -21.66 23.26 8.19
C TYR A 140 -21.28 24.70 8.49
N LYS A 141 -21.79 25.63 7.69
CA LYS A 141 -21.56 27.07 7.86
C LYS A 141 -22.88 27.73 8.17
N LEU A 142 -22.94 28.42 9.31
CA LEU A 142 -24.05 29.32 9.62
C LEU A 142 -23.82 30.62 8.86
N ILE A 143 -24.89 31.11 8.23
CA ILE A 143 -24.93 32.33 7.46
C ILE A 143 -25.86 33.28 8.19
N GLU A 144 -25.33 34.40 8.68
CA GLU A 144 -26.17 35.46 9.23
C GLU A 144 -26.85 36.19 8.05
N GLU A 145 -28.18 36.23 8.04
CA GLU A 145 -28.92 37.17 7.19
C GLU A 145 -28.71 38.58 7.79
N GLU A 146 -28.17 39.49 6.97
CA GLU A 146 -28.04 40.92 7.29
C GLU A 146 -29.40 41.64 7.18
#